data_AF-A0A1M3LE59-F1
#
_entry.id   AF-A0A1M3LE59-F1
#
_cell.length_a   1.000
_cell.length_b   1.000
_cell.length_c   1.000
_cell.angle_alpha   90.00
_cell.angle_beta   90.00
_cell.angle_gamma   90.00
#
_symmetry.space_group_name_H-M   'P 1'
#
loop_
_entity.id
_entity.type
_entity.pdbx_description
1 polymer ?
#
loop_
_entity_poly.entity_id
_entity_poly.type
_entity_poly.pdbx_seq_one_letter_code
_entity_poly.pdbx_strand_id
1 'polypeptide(L)'
;MRLDGRRTSENVDDRRGKRSSGKISLGIGGTIIIVLIIRLTGGNPMEFMPQQAADIISPEKIYVSSAQEESAATFAKTILGDTEDVWADIFAEDGLKYIVPEVSHHVQYLIGTLQKGQQLTEKESNELNVRLELQAEFYAGVWACHDNENFNSLEDGDIEEGLNAASQIGDDRLQMQSQGYTVPYTSNHGISAQRIRWLKKGLQTGNI
;
A
#
# COMPACT_ATOMS: atom_id res chain seq x y z
N MET A 1 4.74 16.18 -2.49
CA MET A 1 5.03 15.48 -3.77
C MET A 1 4.34 16.18 -4.94
N ARG A 2 5.05 16.34 -6.07
CA ARG A 2 4.58 16.98 -7.32
C ARG A 2 3.98 15.96 -8.28
N LEU A 3 2.71 16.15 -8.62
CA LEU A 3 1.93 15.25 -9.49
C LEU A 3 1.26 15.96 -10.68
N ASP A 4 1.56 17.24 -10.90
CA ASP A 4 0.95 18.00 -11.99
C ASP A 4 1.40 17.49 -13.36
N GLY A 5 0.44 17.28 -14.26
CA GLY A 5 0.71 16.83 -15.63
C GLY A 5 1.03 15.33 -15.78
N ARG A 6 0.95 14.53 -14.70
CA ARG A 6 1.14 13.08 -14.73
C ARG A 6 0.01 12.37 -15.47
N ARG A 7 0.32 11.20 -16.05
CA ARG A 7 -0.73 10.33 -16.60
C ARG A 7 -1.49 9.65 -15.46
N THR A 8 -2.75 9.30 -15.73
CA THR A 8 -3.56 8.47 -14.83
C THR A 8 -3.63 7.05 -15.36
N SER A 9 -3.58 6.05 -14.48
CA SER A 9 -3.82 4.65 -14.88
C SER A 9 -5.27 4.43 -15.31
N GLU A 10 -5.43 3.60 -16.35
CA GLU A 10 -6.73 3.08 -16.81
C GLU A 10 -7.12 1.79 -16.07
N ASN A 11 -6.21 1.21 -15.28
CA ASN A 11 -6.40 -0.06 -14.56
C ASN A 11 -7.09 0.12 -13.19
N VAL A 12 -7.87 1.18 -13.01
CA VAL A 12 -8.61 1.44 -11.77
C VAL A 12 -10.11 1.23 -11.98
N ASP A 13 -10.66 0.17 -11.40
CA ASP A 13 -12.10 -0.07 -11.34
C ASP A 13 -12.74 0.79 -10.26
N ASP A 14 -13.38 1.89 -10.67
CA ASP A 14 -14.14 2.75 -9.77
C ASP A 14 -15.52 2.15 -9.47
N ARG A 15 -15.69 1.72 -8.21
CA ARG A 15 -16.91 1.08 -7.70
C ARG A 15 -17.79 2.01 -6.87
N ARG A 16 -17.44 3.30 -6.78
CA ARG A 16 -18.23 4.29 -6.03
C ARG A 16 -19.67 4.35 -6.60
N GLY A 17 -20.67 4.27 -5.72
CA GLY A 17 -22.10 4.27 -6.10
C GLY A 17 -22.67 2.98 -6.73
N LYS A 18 -21.84 1.94 -6.96
CA LYS A 18 -22.33 0.63 -7.44
C LYS A 18 -22.64 -0.29 -6.25
N ARG A 19 -23.80 -0.96 -6.25
CA ARG A 19 -24.09 -2.04 -5.28
C ARG A 19 -23.09 -3.17 -5.49
N SER A 20 -22.15 -3.35 -4.56
CA SER A 20 -21.20 -4.47 -4.59
C SER A 20 -21.93 -5.79 -4.31
N SER A 21 -22.24 -6.56 -5.35
CA SER A 21 -22.63 -7.97 -5.21
C SER A 21 -21.37 -8.84 -5.11
N GLY A 22 -20.60 -8.70 -4.03
CA GLY A 22 -19.41 -9.53 -3.86
C GLY A 22 -18.51 -9.05 -2.74
N LYS A 23 -18.11 -9.98 -1.87
CA LYS A 23 -17.16 -9.76 -0.77
C LYS A 23 -15.85 -9.19 -1.33
N ILE A 24 -15.56 -7.92 -1.02
CA ILE A 24 -14.21 -7.37 -1.20
C ILE A 24 -13.40 -7.82 0.01
N SER A 25 -12.48 -8.76 -0.16
CA SER A 25 -11.48 -9.07 0.87
C SER A 25 -10.26 -8.20 0.62
N LEU A 26 -10.24 -7.02 1.22
CA LEU A 26 -8.99 -6.28 1.38
C LEU A 26 -8.13 -7.07 2.36
N GLY A 27 -7.03 -7.64 1.87
CA GLY A 27 -5.98 -8.15 2.74
C GLY A 27 -5.48 -7.05 3.67
N ILE A 28 -4.88 -7.43 4.80
CA ILE A 28 -4.47 -6.54 5.89
C ILE A 28 -3.62 -5.34 5.38
N GLY A 29 -2.74 -5.55 4.39
CA GLY A 29 -1.97 -4.48 3.76
C GLY A 29 -2.80 -3.47 2.95
N GLY A 30 -3.85 -3.93 2.26
CA GLY A 30 -4.77 -3.05 1.52
C GLY A 30 -5.61 -2.17 2.46
N THR A 31 -6.01 -2.72 3.61
CA THR A 31 -6.74 -1.97 4.65
C THR A 31 -5.87 -0.89 5.28
N ILE A 32 -4.57 -1.16 5.50
CA ILE A 32 -3.64 -0.19 6.08
C ILE A 32 -3.35 0.95 5.09
N ILE A 33 -3.16 0.66 3.81
CA ILE A 33 -2.99 1.68 2.75
C ILE A 33 -4.23 2.57 2.68
N ILE A 34 -5.43 1.98 2.71
CA ILE A 34 -6.70 2.73 2.73
C ILE A 34 -6.79 3.61 3.98
N VAL A 35 -6.44 3.08 5.16
CA VAL A 35 -6.43 3.87 6.41
C VAL A 35 -5.41 5.01 6.35
N LEU A 36 -4.24 4.82 5.74
CA LEU A 36 -3.23 5.86 5.55
C LEU A 36 -3.71 6.94 4.58
N ILE A 37 -4.29 6.56 3.43
CA ILE A 37 -4.88 7.50 2.47
C ILE A 37 -6.01 8.30 3.13
N ILE A 38 -6.88 7.64 3.92
CA ILE A 38 -7.97 8.29 4.65
C ILE A 38 -7.42 9.25 5.71
N ARG A 39 -6.34 8.89 6.42
CA ARG A 39 -5.75 9.75 7.44
C ARG A 39 -5.01 10.95 6.86
N LEU A 40 -4.35 10.78 5.71
CA LEU A 40 -3.67 11.85 4.99
C LEU A 40 -4.65 12.81 4.29
N THR A 41 -5.83 12.31 3.89
CA THR A 41 -6.89 13.13 3.29
C THR A 41 -7.86 13.73 4.32
N GLY A 42 -7.74 13.38 5.62
CA GLY A 42 -8.56 13.93 6.71
C GLY A 42 -9.91 13.23 6.95
N GLY A 43 -10.12 12.03 6.43
CA GLY A 43 -11.32 11.21 6.67
C GLY A 43 -11.29 10.39 7.98
N ASN A 44 -12.42 9.81 8.37
CA ASN A 44 -12.57 9.04 9.61
C ASN A 44 -12.50 7.51 9.37
N PRO A 45 -11.50 6.79 9.92
CA PRO A 45 -11.33 5.35 9.70
C PRO A 45 -12.47 4.47 10.22
N MET A 46 -13.27 4.95 11.18
CA MET A 46 -14.38 4.19 11.77
C MET A 46 -15.52 3.93 10.77
N GLU A 47 -15.64 4.72 9.72
CA GLU A 47 -16.70 4.57 8.71
C GLU A 47 -16.49 3.37 7.78
N PHE A 48 -15.27 2.80 7.77
CA PHE A 48 -14.89 1.70 6.88
C PHE A 48 -14.74 0.37 7.64
N MET A 49 -15.10 0.32 8.93
CA MET A 49 -15.22 -0.96 9.64
C MET A 49 -16.36 -1.78 9.01
N PRO A 50 -16.19 -3.10 8.81
CA PRO A 50 -17.27 -3.94 8.31
C PRO A 50 -18.36 -4.04 9.36
N GLN A 51 -19.37 -3.17 9.25
CA GLN A 51 -20.58 -3.23 10.06
C GLN A 51 -21.43 -4.40 9.53
N GLN A 52 -21.53 -5.46 10.32
CA GLN A 52 -22.36 -6.61 9.97
C GLN A 52 -23.81 -6.15 9.78
N ALA A 53 -24.36 -6.58 8.64
CA ALA A 53 -25.62 -6.17 8.05
C ALA A 53 -26.81 -6.18 9.02
N ALA A 54 -27.41 -5.01 9.20
CA ALA A 54 -28.85 -4.88 9.17
C ALA A 54 -29.14 -3.70 8.23
N ASP A 55 -29.59 -3.99 7.01
CA ASP A 55 -30.76 -3.30 6.45
C ASP A 55 -31.17 -3.89 5.10
N ILE A 56 -32.35 -4.50 5.13
CA ILE A 56 -33.16 -4.88 3.99
C ILE A 56 -34.06 -3.67 3.71
N ILE A 57 -33.90 -3.08 2.52
CA ILE A 57 -34.73 -2.02 1.91
C ILE A 57 -34.44 -0.60 2.42
N SER A 58 -33.51 0.09 1.74
CA SER A 58 -33.46 1.56 1.68
C SER A 58 -33.67 2.03 0.23
N PRO A 59 -34.38 3.16 0.00
CA PRO A 59 -34.59 3.71 -1.33
C PRO A 59 -33.24 4.06 -1.98
N GLU A 60 -33.18 3.89 -3.30
CA GLU A 60 -31.96 4.08 -4.09
C GLU A 60 -31.49 5.54 -4.00
N LYS A 61 -30.52 5.79 -3.13
CA LYS A 61 -29.87 7.09 -3.01
C LYS A 61 -28.93 7.24 -4.20
N ILE A 62 -29.19 8.21 -5.07
CA ILE A 62 -28.26 8.58 -6.15
C ILE A 62 -26.95 8.98 -5.49
N TYR A 63 -25.91 8.17 -5.68
CA TYR A 63 -24.58 8.47 -5.18
C TYR A 63 -23.97 9.58 -6.05
N VAL A 64 -23.54 10.66 -5.40
CA VAL A 64 -22.80 11.76 -6.02
C VAL A 64 -21.50 11.89 -5.23
N SER A 65 -20.37 11.76 -5.90
CA SER A 65 -19.06 11.91 -5.30
C SER A 65 -18.80 13.35 -4.86
N SER A 66 -18.14 13.49 -3.72
CA SER A 66 -17.63 14.75 -3.23
C SER A 66 -16.34 15.16 -3.96
N ALA A 67 -16.00 16.45 -3.91
CA ALA A 67 -14.75 16.96 -4.47
C ALA A 67 -13.51 16.29 -3.86
N GLN A 68 -13.57 15.93 -2.58
CA GLN A 68 -12.50 15.24 -1.87
C GLN A 68 -12.33 13.80 -2.38
N GLU A 69 -13.43 13.07 -2.60
CA GLU A 69 -13.37 11.73 -3.17
C GLU A 69 -12.86 11.73 -4.60
N GLU A 70 -13.21 12.74 -5.41
CA GLU A 70 -12.64 12.87 -6.75
C GLU A 70 -11.16 13.20 -6.72
N SER A 71 -10.72 14.11 -5.85
CA SER A 71 -9.30 14.40 -5.67
C SER A 71 -8.51 13.16 -5.24
N ALA A 72 -9.03 12.37 -4.30
CA ALA A 72 -8.41 11.12 -3.86
C ALA A 72 -8.39 10.06 -4.97
N ALA A 73 -9.44 9.96 -5.78
CA ALA A 73 -9.48 9.03 -6.90
C ALA A 73 -8.48 9.41 -8.00
N THR A 74 -8.36 10.70 -8.32
CA THR A 74 -7.33 11.21 -9.24
C THR A 74 -5.94 10.92 -8.71
N PHE A 75 -5.67 11.23 -7.44
CA PHE A 75 -4.39 10.93 -6.79
C PHE A 75 -4.04 9.44 -6.91
N ALA A 76 -4.95 8.55 -6.53
CA ALA A 76 -4.72 7.09 -6.59
C ALA A 76 -4.45 6.60 -8.02
N LYS A 77 -5.19 7.12 -9.01
CA LYS A 77 -4.98 6.79 -10.43
C LYS A 77 -3.63 7.30 -10.95
N THR A 78 -3.22 8.49 -10.54
CA THR A 78 -1.91 9.06 -10.90
C THR A 78 -0.78 8.22 -10.34
N ILE A 79 -0.79 7.95 -9.02
CA ILE A 79 0.24 7.11 -8.38
C ILE A 79 0.30 5.72 -9.02
N LEU A 80 -0.84 5.12 -9.38
CA LEU A 80 -0.84 3.84 -10.08
C LEU A 80 -0.23 3.95 -11.49
N GLY A 81 -0.51 5.04 -12.21
CA GLY A 81 0.12 5.30 -13.51
C GLY A 81 1.64 5.43 -13.40
N ASP A 82 2.11 6.22 -12.43
CA ASP A 82 3.54 6.37 -12.15
C ASP A 82 4.19 5.04 -11.74
N THR A 83 3.49 4.24 -10.93
CA THR A 83 3.92 2.89 -10.55
C THR A 83 4.11 2.01 -11.79
N GLU A 84 3.15 1.99 -12.70
CA GLU A 84 3.24 1.21 -13.93
C GLU A 84 4.42 1.63 -14.81
N ASP A 85 4.67 2.94 -14.94
CA ASP A 85 5.78 3.47 -15.74
C ASP A 85 7.13 3.12 -15.13
N VAL A 86 7.32 3.40 -13.84
CA VAL A 86 8.58 3.12 -13.13
C VAL A 86 8.93 1.64 -13.18
N TRP A 87 7.96 0.75 -12.95
CA TRP A 87 8.24 -0.69 -13.01
C TRP A 87 8.45 -1.19 -14.45
N ALA A 88 7.81 -0.56 -15.45
CA ALA A 88 8.10 -0.85 -16.84
C ALA A 88 9.56 -0.50 -17.19
N ASP A 89 10.04 0.66 -16.74
CA ASP A 89 11.42 1.11 -16.95
C ASP A 89 12.42 0.18 -16.28
N ILE A 90 12.26 -0.09 -14.98
CA ILE A 90 13.16 -0.97 -14.21
C ILE A 90 13.23 -2.38 -14.83
N PHE A 91 12.08 -2.95 -15.21
CA PHE A 91 12.09 -4.28 -15.83
C PHE A 91 12.76 -4.26 -17.22
N ALA A 92 12.57 -3.18 -17.99
CA ALA A 92 13.20 -3.04 -19.30
C ALA A 92 14.73 -2.95 -19.19
N GLU A 93 15.27 -2.32 -18.14
CA GLU A 93 16.71 -2.29 -17.85
C GLU A 93 17.30 -3.69 -17.68
N ASP A 94 16.55 -4.60 -17.05
CA ASP A 94 16.94 -6.00 -16.85
C ASP A 94 16.58 -6.93 -18.03
N GLY A 95 16.10 -6.37 -19.15
CA GLY A 95 15.65 -7.15 -20.31
C GLY A 95 14.38 -7.96 -20.07
N LEU A 96 13.61 -7.60 -19.04
CA LEU A 96 12.33 -8.20 -18.67
C LEU A 96 11.16 -7.35 -19.19
N LYS A 97 9.97 -7.95 -19.22
CA LYS A 97 8.74 -7.25 -19.54
C LYS A 97 7.90 -7.10 -18.27
N TYR A 98 7.59 -5.88 -17.88
CA TYR A 98 6.62 -5.63 -16.82
C TYR A 98 5.23 -6.06 -17.25
N ILE A 99 4.56 -6.82 -16.38
CA ILE A 99 3.16 -7.21 -16.53
C ILE A 99 2.42 -6.56 -15.39
N VAL A 100 1.60 -5.55 -15.69
CA VAL A 100 0.84 -4.79 -14.69
C VAL A 100 0.02 -5.75 -13.82
N PRO A 101 0.36 -5.90 -12.53
CA PRO A 101 -0.50 -6.56 -11.59
C PRO A 101 -1.46 -5.51 -11.01
N GLU A 102 -2.68 -5.89 -10.66
CA GLU A 102 -3.39 -5.16 -9.60
C GLU A 102 -2.49 -5.28 -8.35
N VAL A 103 -1.81 -4.19 -7.96
CA VAL A 103 -0.66 -4.19 -7.03
C VAL A 103 -0.94 -4.95 -5.72
N SER A 104 -2.16 -4.87 -5.20
CA SER A 104 -2.65 -5.60 -4.04
C SER A 104 -2.76 -7.12 -4.26
N HIS A 105 -3.09 -7.54 -5.48
CA HIS A 105 -3.15 -8.96 -5.84
C HIS A 105 -1.76 -9.56 -6.01
N HIS A 106 -0.73 -8.80 -6.37
CA HIS A 106 0.63 -9.34 -6.51
C HIS A 106 1.26 -9.69 -5.17
N VAL A 107 1.19 -8.80 -4.18
CA VAL A 107 1.68 -9.08 -2.81
C VAL A 107 0.92 -10.25 -2.21
N GLN A 108 -0.41 -10.28 -2.38
CA GLN A 108 -1.26 -11.36 -1.88
C GLN A 108 -1.04 -12.68 -2.65
N TYR A 109 -0.74 -12.60 -3.94
CA TYR A 109 -0.34 -13.74 -4.78
C TYR A 109 1.02 -14.29 -4.37
N LEU A 110 2.02 -13.44 -4.10
CA LEU A 110 3.33 -13.87 -3.62
C LEU A 110 3.22 -14.58 -2.27
N ILE A 111 2.51 -13.98 -1.29
CA ILE A 111 2.23 -14.62 0.01
C ILE A 111 1.51 -15.95 -0.19
N GLY A 112 0.42 -15.96 -0.97
CA GLY A 112 -0.38 -17.16 -1.20
C GLY A 112 0.34 -18.25 -1.99
N THR A 113 1.25 -17.89 -2.90
CA THR A 113 2.06 -18.84 -3.68
C THR A 113 3.17 -19.43 -2.85
N LEU A 114 3.83 -18.63 -2.00
CA LEU A 114 4.86 -19.11 -1.08
C LEU A 114 4.28 -20.04 0.00
N GLN A 115 3.04 -19.77 0.46
CA GLN A 115 2.33 -20.64 1.40
C GLN A 115 1.75 -21.91 0.73
N LYS A 116 1.43 -21.87 -0.57
CA LYS A 116 0.90 -23.03 -1.30
C LYS A 116 2.00 -24.05 -1.57
N GLY A 117 2.08 -25.07 -0.72
CA GLY A 117 2.92 -26.25 -0.91
C GLY A 117 3.85 -26.56 0.27
N GLN A 118 3.97 -25.64 1.24
CA GLN A 118 4.71 -25.87 2.47
C GLN A 118 3.77 -25.87 3.68
N GLN A 119 3.85 -26.91 4.52
CA GLN A 119 3.32 -26.83 5.88
C GLN A 119 4.30 -26.00 6.72
N LEU A 120 4.06 -24.70 6.78
CA LEU A 120 4.82 -23.81 7.66
C LEU A 120 4.21 -23.82 9.06
N THR A 121 5.06 -23.81 10.07
CA THR A 121 4.65 -23.45 11.43
C THR A 121 4.23 -21.98 11.48
N GLU A 122 3.48 -21.59 12.51
CA GLU A 122 3.09 -20.18 12.72
C GLU A 122 4.32 -19.25 12.75
N LYS A 123 5.40 -19.70 13.39
CA LYS A 123 6.66 -18.96 13.45
C LYS A 123 7.27 -18.74 12.06
N GLU A 124 7.35 -19.78 11.25
CA GLU A 124 7.91 -19.69 9.89
C GLU A 124 7.05 -18.80 8.98
N SER A 125 5.72 -18.89 9.12
CA SER A 125 4.78 -18.01 8.42
C SER A 125 4.99 -16.55 8.79
N ASN A 126 5.14 -16.25 10.09
CA ASN A 126 5.39 -14.88 10.57
C ASN A 126 6.73 -14.34 10.07
N GLU A 127 7.80 -15.15 10.13
CA GLU A 127 9.12 -14.75 9.61
C GLU A 127 9.08 -14.49 8.10
N LEU A 128 8.33 -15.29 7.34
CA LEU A 128 8.14 -15.08 5.91
C LEU A 128 7.36 -13.79 5.62
N ASN A 129 6.27 -13.54 6.34
CA ASN A 129 5.48 -12.31 6.20
C ASN A 129 6.35 -11.08 6.47
N VAL A 130 7.12 -11.08 7.56
CA VAL A 130 8.04 -9.96 7.87
C VAL A 130 9.04 -9.72 6.74
N ARG A 131 9.59 -10.76 6.11
CA ARG A 131 10.53 -10.59 4.99
C ARG A 131 9.86 -9.96 3.77
N LEU A 132 8.64 -10.38 3.44
CA LEU A 132 7.90 -9.85 2.30
C LEU A 132 7.51 -8.38 2.51
N GLU A 133 7.07 -8.04 3.72
CA GLU A 133 6.78 -6.66 4.11
C GLU A 133 8.03 -5.78 3.96
N LEU A 134 9.17 -6.17 4.54
CA LEU A 134 10.41 -5.40 4.43
C LEU A 134 10.94 -5.30 3.00
N GLN A 135 10.68 -6.30 2.15
CA GLN A 135 10.97 -6.23 0.73
C GLN A 135 10.07 -5.20 0.02
N ALA A 136 8.79 -5.13 0.37
CA ALA A 136 7.88 -4.11 -0.14
C ALA A 136 8.35 -2.69 0.26
N GLU A 137 8.83 -2.50 1.49
CA GLU A 137 9.46 -1.24 1.90
C GLU A 137 10.68 -0.87 1.04
N PHE A 138 11.54 -1.85 0.75
CA PHE A 138 12.69 -1.62 -0.12
C PHE A 138 12.26 -1.19 -1.53
N TYR A 139 11.29 -1.88 -2.10
CA TYR A 139 10.75 -1.56 -3.43
C TYR A 139 10.03 -0.21 -3.47
N ALA A 140 9.34 0.20 -2.40
CA ALA A 140 8.78 1.54 -2.29
C ALA A 140 9.89 2.61 -2.36
N GLY A 141 11.06 2.34 -1.79
CA GLY A 141 12.21 3.24 -1.88
C GLY A 141 12.80 3.31 -3.28
N VAL A 142 12.96 2.16 -3.95
CA VAL A 142 13.42 2.11 -5.36
C VAL A 142 12.45 2.87 -6.25
N TRP A 143 11.15 2.63 -6.10
CA TRP A 143 10.11 3.35 -6.84
C TRP A 143 10.21 4.86 -6.64
N ALA A 144 10.32 5.33 -5.39
CA ALA A 144 10.41 6.76 -5.11
C ALA A 144 11.69 7.40 -5.68
N CYS A 145 12.79 6.65 -5.77
CA CYS A 145 14.00 7.11 -6.44
C CYS A 145 13.75 7.35 -7.94
N HIS A 146 13.22 6.33 -8.63
CA HIS A 146 12.94 6.38 -10.07
C HIS A 146 11.86 7.40 -10.42
N ASP A 147 10.78 7.45 -9.65
CA ASP A 147 9.72 8.44 -9.86
C ASP A 147 10.28 9.87 -9.74
N ASN A 148 11.17 10.11 -8.78
CA ASN A 148 11.82 11.40 -8.64
C ASN A 148 12.80 11.70 -9.78
N GLU A 149 13.54 10.72 -10.28
CA GLU A 149 14.43 10.88 -11.43
C GLU A 149 13.65 11.21 -12.71
N ASN A 150 12.54 10.51 -12.94
CA ASN A 150 11.71 10.67 -14.13
C ASN A 150 10.93 11.98 -14.13
N PHE A 151 10.47 12.43 -12.97
CA PHE A 151 9.45 13.47 -12.88
C PHE A 151 9.76 14.62 -11.92
N ASN A 152 10.91 14.58 -11.23
CA ASN A 152 11.26 15.54 -10.18
C ASN A 152 10.12 15.68 -9.16
N SER A 153 9.69 14.56 -8.62
CA SER A 153 8.45 14.41 -7.87
C SER A 153 8.56 14.77 -6.40
N LEU A 154 9.73 14.58 -5.80
CA LEU A 154 9.93 14.76 -4.37
C LEU A 154 10.13 16.24 -4.04
N GLU A 155 9.47 16.66 -2.97
CA GLU A 155 9.55 17.97 -2.35
C GLU A 155 10.25 17.89 -1.00
N ASP A 156 10.65 19.05 -0.48
CA ASP A 156 11.24 19.15 0.85
C ASP A 156 10.27 18.58 1.89
N GLY A 157 10.69 17.54 2.62
CA GLY A 157 9.87 16.89 3.64
C GLY A 157 9.16 15.60 3.20
N ASP A 158 9.03 15.32 1.89
CA ASP A 158 8.32 14.12 1.41
C ASP A 158 9.03 12.83 1.86
N ILE A 159 10.36 12.83 1.86
CA ILE A 159 11.16 11.68 2.31
C ILE A 159 10.96 11.47 3.81
N GLU A 160 11.01 12.54 4.62
CA GLU A 160 10.78 12.48 6.05
C GLU A 160 9.37 11.99 6.38
N GLU A 161 8.36 12.44 5.62
CA GLU A 161 6.98 11.99 5.74
C GLU A 161 6.85 10.50 5.43
N GLY A 162 7.44 10.03 4.33
CA GLY A 162 7.46 8.61 3.96
C GLY A 162 8.15 7.74 5.00
N LEU A 163 9.29 8.18 5.53
CA LEU A 163 10.00 7.50 6.61
C LEU A 163 9.19 7.47 7.91
N ASN A 164 8.52 8.58 8.23
CA ASN A 164 7.63 8.64 9.39
C ASN A 164 6.47 7.66 9.21
N ALA A 165 5.81 7.63 8.04
CA ALA A 165 4.74 6.70 7.73
C ALA A 165 5.18 5.23 7.87
N ALA A 166 6.32 4.85 7.26
CA ALA A 166 6.89 3.52 7.39
C ALA A 166 7.18 3.14 8.86
N SER A 167 7.60 4.12 9.67
CA SER A 167 7.83 3.91 11.11
C SER A 167 6.55 3.71 11.91
N GLN A 168 5.39 4.24 11.48
CA GLN A 168 4.12 4.10 12.22
C GLN A 168 3.58 2.67 12.20
N ILE A 169 3.92 1.91 11.16
CA ILE A 169 3.36 0.59 10.87
C ILE A 169 4.20 -0.53 11.50
N GLY A 170 5.37 -0.21 12.06
CA GLY A 170 6.20 -1.19 12.74
C GLY A 170 5.47 -1.81 13.94
N ASP A 171 5.59 -3.13 14.10
CA ASP A 171 4.87 -3.85 15.15
C ASP A 171 5.27 -3.40 16.55
N ASP A 172 6.52 -2.95 16.74
CA ASP A 172 6.97 -2.33 17.99
C ASP A 172 6.17 -1.08 18.34
N ARG A 173 5.81 -0.27 17.34
CA ARG A 173 5.02 0.94 17.53
C ARG A 173 3.54 0.64 17.72
N LEU A 174 2.98 -0.25 16.91
CA LEU A 174 1.59 -0.68 17.04
C LEU A 174 1.33 -1.38 18.39
N GLN A 175 2.24 -2.26 18.83
CA GLN A 175 2.15 -2.91 20.13
C GLN A 175 2.34 -1.91 21.28
N MET A 176 3.31 -1.00 21.18
CA MET A 176 3.48 0.04 22.21
C MET A 176 2.22 0.91 22.35
N GLN A 177 1.58 1.28 21.25
CA GLN A 177 0.33 2.05 21.26
C GLN A 177 -0.87 1.27 21.80
N SER A 178 -0.94 -0.03 21.52
CA SER A 178 -2.05 -0.91 21.91
C SER A 178 -1.99 -1.36 23.38
N GLN A 179 -0.81 -1.82 23.83
CA GLN A 179 -0.65 -2.52 25.10
C GLN A 179 0.46 -1.96 26.00
N GLY A 180 1.25 -0.98 25.53
CA GLY A 180 2.30 -0.31 26.34
C GLY A 180 3.61 -1.08 26.48
N TYR A 181 3.79 -2.19 25.76
CA TYR A 181 5.04 -2.97 25.71
C TYR A 181 5.16 -3.75 24.40
N THR A 182 6.38 -4.18 24.06
CA THR A 182 6.67 -4.91 22.82
C THR A 182 7.04 -6.36 23.08
N VAL A 183 6.64 -7.25 22.16
CA VAL A 183 6.92 -8.68 22.18
C VAL A 183 7.66 -9.06 20.88
N PRO A 184 8.90 -9.56 20.95
CA PRO A 184 9.74 -9.76 19.76
C PRO A 184 9.25 -10.81 18.74
N TYR A 185 8.51 -11.83 19.18
CA TYR A 185 8.21 -13.01 18.36
C TYR A 185 6.83 -13.00 17.69
N THR A 186 6.04 -11.95 17.88
CA THR A 186 4.68 -11.81 17.31
C THR A 186 4.64 -10.80 16.17
N SER A 187 5.79 -10.56 15.53
CA SER A 187 5.88 -9.57 14.45
C SER A 187 5.37 -10.14 13.13
N ASN A 188 4.42 -9.45 12.52
CA ASN A 188 3.86 -9.75 11.19
C ASN A 188 4.32 -8.74 10.14
N HIS A 189 4.74 -7.55 10.56
CA HIS A 189 5.05 -6.41 9.71
C HIS A 189 6.52 -5.96 9.82
N GLY A 190 7.31 -6.54 10.73
CA GLY A 190 8.65 -6.07 11.08
C GLY A 190 8.63 -4.91 12.07
N ILE A 191 9.78 -4.58 12.64
CA ILE A 191 9.90 -3.41 13.54
C ILE A 191 10.15 -2.12 12.76
N SER A 192 9.77 -1.00 13.34
CA SER A 192 9.87 0.36 12.77
C SER A 192 11.27 0.65 12.20
N ALA A 193 12.32 0.28 12.93
CA ALA A 193 13.70 0.48 12.52
C ALA A 193 14.08 -0.32 11.24
N GLN A 194 13.53 -1.53 11.08
CA GLN A 194 13.77 -2.34 9.88
C GLN A 194 13.09 -1.74 8.67
N ARG A 195 11.83 -1.30 8.82
CA ARG A 195 11.07 -0.63 7.75
C ARG A 195 11.77 0.62 7.25
N ILE A 196 12.15 1.51 8.16
CA ILE A 196 12.94 2.73 7.86
C ILE A 196 14.23 2.36 7.11
N ARG A 197 14.96 1.35 7.59
CA ARG A 197 16.23 0.94 6.99
C ARG A 197 16.05 0.48 5.55
N TRP A 198 15.04 -0.35 5.27
CA TRP A 198 14.81 -0.90 3.94
C TRP A 198 14.29 0.15 2.97
N LEU A 199 13.35 1.00 3.41
CA LEU A 199 12.89 2.15 2.61
C LEU A 199 14.05 3.08 2.22
N LYS A 200 14.91 3.45 3.19
CA LYS A 200 16.12 4.25 2.91
C LYS A 200 17.06 3.54 1.96
N LYS A 201 17.25 2.23 2.10
CA LYS A 201 18.15 1.48 1.25
C LYS A 201 17.66 1.52 -0.20
N GLY A 202 16.37 1.31 -0.45
CA GLY A 202 15.78 1.39 -1.79
C GLY A 202 15.94 2.79 -2.41
N LEU A 203 15.64 3.83 -1.63
CA LEU A 203 15.83 5.23 -2.04
C LEU A 203 17.28 5.56 -2.42
N GLN A 204 18.26 4.92 -1.76
CA GLN A 204 19.67 5.16 -2.00
C GLN A 204 20.23 4.38 -3.17
N THR A 205 19.74 3.16 -3.40
CA THR A 205 20.30 2.27 -4.42
C THR A 205 19.61 2.42 -5.77
N GLY A 206 18.29 2.66 -5.78
CA GLY A 206 17.51 2.79 -7.00
C GLY A 206 17.50 1.52 -7.88
N ASN A 207 17.94 0.37 -7.38
CA ASN A 207 18.03 -0.88 -8.14
C ASN A 207 17.64 -2.11 -7.30
N ILE A 208 17.40 -3.23 -7.98
CA ILE A 208 16.94 -4.52 -7.42
C ILE A 208 18.08 -5.51 -7.31
#